data_AF-A0A1C2C4D1-F1
#
_entry.id   AF-A0A1C2C4D1-F1
#
_cell.length_a   1.000
_cell.length_b   1.000
_cell.length_c   1.000
_cell.angle_alpha   90.00
_cell.angle_beta   90.00
_cell.angle_gamma   90.00
#
_symmetry.space_group_name_H-M   'P 1'
#
loop_
_entity.id
_entity.type
_entity.pdbx_description
1 polymer ?
#
loop_
_entity_poly.entity_id
_entity_poly.type
_entity_poly.pdbx_seq_one_letter_code
_entity_poly.pdbx_strand_id
1 'polypeptide(L)'
;MEPVLNLAAASKSVFLRNLEQSLTLLYNPGHGCFYSLVKRFFTQNQAQQLELSGAEQRWQQAMQQKEATEVIQQCRKRYTDLQFEYEKQRLQCWSALMAAAENLLQQSEGQTGPETLNLSARLLGSLFITANGKKNKPLLLEFAYKPLYRAVLLLRLLDHLLAEKLFTEPQWQEWYQQRTPDTPDHCPYRQQLQLPMVMACLLEHFGKLDSQAQNLLTDNGQQSADRVLSSEERAQFLTLCRLGSTTLLAQGLGDLPYRGSKREEREQHQQQHQQLLHKLQLFISTRPDSALGSLFKVSQAYSAIVLPGRGRYKYDTLPKAALMMRDAVQRGEYSGLIVDRLFRLVGIFPQGFGLVYIPLNDDGKPQPRYEFAIVISFYPEKPDRPLCRIVSRSQELKNTTFNMSLSPEYNLYFKPARDRLKSNVPEQKLKELLQLLYKDAEAQYLRHLLPQCWEPDNFFSLGANQNLWNNAHLRLN
;
A
#
# COMPACT_ATOMS: atom_id res chain seq x y z
N MET A 1 3.45 38.27 8.48
CA MET A 1 2.26 37.96 9.30
C MET A 1 1.15 37.59 8.33
N GLU A 2 1.05 36.30 8.02
CA GLU A 2 0.03 35.75 7.14
C GLU A 2 -1.28 35.59 7.93
N PRO A 3 -2.45 35.85 7.33
CA PRO A 3 -3.70 35.67 8.02
C PRO A 3 -3.96 34.17 8.17
N VAL A 4 -3.99 33.74 9.42
CA VAL A 4 -4.50 32.44 9.85
C VAL A 4 -5.94 32.33 9.36
N LEU A 5 -6.12 31.65 8.22
CA LEU A 5 -7.41 31.10 7.82
C LEU A 5 -7.77 30.05 8.85
N ASN A 6 -8.55 30.51 9.83
CA ASN A 6 -9.27 29.73 10.81
C ASN A 6 -10.36 28.93 10.07
N LEU A 7 -9.95 28.01 9.20
CA LEU A 7 -10.79 26.92 8.74
C LEU A 7 -10.91 25.99 9.93
N ALA A 8 -12.03 26.13 10.64
CA ALA A 8 -12.48 25.15 11.63
C ALA A 8 -12.09 23.75 11.15
N ALA A 9 -11.33 23.02 11.97
CA ALA A 9 -10.86 21.68 11.67
C ALA A 9 -12.05 20.82 11.21
N ALA A 10 -12.24 20.72 9.90
CA ALA A 10 -13.37 20.00 9.32
C ALA A 10 -13.26 18.55 9.82
N SER A 11 -14.31 18.05 10.48
CA SER A 11 -14.26 16.73 11.09
C SER A 11 -13.93 15.69 10.02
N LYS A 12 -12.82 14.96 10.23
CA LYS A 12 -12.44 13.89 9.31
C LYS A 12 -13.50 12.81 9.32
N SER A 13 -13.79 12.25 8.15
CA SER A 13 -14.65 11.08 8.04
C SER A 13 -14.15 9.94 8.94
N VAL A 14 -15.07 9.08 9.40
CA VAL A 14 -14.71 7.88 10.16
C VAL A 14 -13.69 7.04 9.39
N PHE A 15 -13.90 6.91 8.07
CA PHE A 15 -12.99 6.20 7.19
C PHE A 15 -11.57 6.78 7.21
N LEU A 16 -11.38 8.10 7.06
CA LEU A 16 -10.03 8.68 7.12
C LEU A 16 -9.38 8.53 8.49
N ARG A 17 -10.15 8.55 9.58
CA ARG A 17 -9.60 8.26 10.91
C ARG A 17 -9.09 6.83 11.00
N ASN A 18 -9.82 5.87 10.45
CA ASN A 18 -9.38 4.47 10.37
C ASN A 18 -8.15 4.30 9.47
N LEU A 19 -8.07 5.04 8.35
CA LEU A 19 -6.88 5.05 7.50
C LEU A 19 -5.65 5.59 8.26
N GLU A 20 -5.80 6.69 9.00
CA GLU A 20 -4.73 7.24 9.84
C GLU A 20 -4.31 6.24 10.93
N GLN A 21 -5.25 5.48 11.48
CA GLN A 21 -4.94 4.39 12.38
C GLN A 21 -4.11 3.30 11.68
N SER A 22 -4.47 2.87 10.46
CA SER A 22 -3.65 1.91 9.69
C SER A 22 -2.23 2.42 9.44
N LEU A 23 -2.11 3.70 9.08
CA LEU A 23 -0.81 4.32 8.84
C LEU A 23 0.03 4.36 10.13
N THR A 24 -0.57 4.69 11.27
CA THR A 24 0.13 4.77 12.56
C THR A 24 0.53 3.42 13.12
N LEU A 25 -0.21 2.34 12.81
CA LEU A 25 0.20 0.96 13.14
C LEU A 25 1.53 0.61 12.48
N LEU A 26 1.75 1.05 11.24
CA LEU A 26 2.99 0.78 10.50
C LEU A 26 4.09 1.79 10.80
N TYR A 27 3.79 3.09 10.79
CA TYR A 27 4.77 4.16 11.01
C TYR A 27 4.19 5.32 11.82
N ASN A 28 4.81 5.59 12.97
CA ASN A 28 4.54 6.75 13.81
C ASN A 28 5.85 7.23 14.48
N PRO A 29 6.29 8.49 14.26
CA PRO A 29 7.59 8.98 14.72
C PRO A 29 7.77 9.10 16.24
N GLY A 30 6.78 8.74 17.08
CA GLY A 30 6.87 8.80 18.54
C GLY A 30 6.36 7.58 19.31
N HIS A 31 5.96 6.49 18.64
CA HIS A 31 5.30 5.36 19.29
C HIS A 31 5.85 4.00 18.83
N GLY A 32 5.54 2.94 19.60
CA GLY A 32 5.85 1.53 19.29
C GLY A 32 5.03 0.98 18.12
N CYS A 33 5.24 1.54 16.93
CA CYS A 33 4.69 1.07 15.66
C CYS A 33 5.56 -0.06 15.06
N PHE A 34 5.04 -0.76 14.06
CA PHE A 34 5.75 -1.87 13.44
C PHE A 34 7.15 -1.47 12.92
N TYR A 35 7.27 -0.28 12.30
CA TYR A 35 8.57 0.26 11.88
C TYR A 35 9.59 0.39 13.01
N SER A 36 9.21 0.97 14.15
CA SER A 36 10.17 1.16 15.25
C SER A 36 10.57 -0.17 15.89
N LEU A 37 9.64 -1.13 15.96
CA LEU A 37 9.90 -2.49 16.44
C LEU A 37 10.88 -3.23 15.52
N VAL A 38 10.65 -3.23 14.20
CA VAL A 38 11.52 -3.89 13.23
C VAL A 38 12.88 -3.20 13.13
N LYS A 39 12.92 -1.86 13.17
CA LYS A 39 14.19 -1.12 13.18
C LYS A 39 15.02 -1.46 14.42
N ARG A 40 14.37 -1.52 15.59
CA ARG A 40 15.02 -1.95 16.84
C ARG A 40 15.57 -3.37 16.72
N PHE A 41 14.78 -4.30 16.17
CA PHE A 41 15.22 -5.67 15.90
C PHE A 41 16.51 -5.70 15.08
N PHE A 42 16.56 -5.10 13.89
CA PHE A 42 17.78 -5.12 13.07
C PHE A 42 18.97 -4.40 13.69
N THR A 43 18.74 -3.44 14.59
CA THR A 43 19.81 -2.69 15.27
C THR A 43 20.37 -3.44 16.49
N GLN A 44 19.54 -4.18 17.22
CA GLN A 44 19.88 -4.72 18.55
C GLN A 44 19.93 -6.25 18.61
N ASN A 45 19.32 -6.97 17.65
CA ASN A 45 19.13 -8.43 17.74
C ASN A 45 20.44 -9.21 17.91
N GLN A 46 21.50 -8.84 17.17
CA GLN A 46 22.80 -9.53 17.30
C GLN A 46 23.40 -9.37 18.70
N ALA A 47 23.36 -8.15 19.26
CA ALA A 47 23.88 -7.89 20.60
C ALA A 47 23.05 -8.62 21.67
N GLN A 48 21.72 -8.62 21.54
CA GLN A 48 20.82 -9.33 22.45
C GLN A 48 21.03 -10.85 22.40
N GLN A 49 21.20 -11.44 21.22
CA GLN A 49 21.48 -12.87 21.08
C GLN A 49 22.83 -13.26 21.70
N LEU A 50 23.86 -12.43 21.51
CA LEU A 50 25.16 -12.64 22.15
C LEU A 50 25.05 -12.57 23.68
N GLU A 51 24.34 -11.57 24.22
CA GLU A 51 24.14 -11.44 25.66
C GLU A 51 23.36 -12.64 26.24
N LEU A 52 22.31 -13.08 25.55
CA LEU A 52 21.48 -14.22 25.97
C LEU A 52 22.29 -15.53 25.95
N SER A 53 23.06 -15.78 24.89
CA SER A 53 23.94 -16.96 24.80
C SER A 53 25.04 -16.94 25.86
N GLY A 54 25.63 -15.78 26.15
CA GLY A 54 26.63 -15.63 27.21
C GLY A 54 26.04 -15.86 28.61
N ALA A 55 24.83 -15.37 28.86
CA ALA A 55 24.11 -15.62 30.12
C ALA A 55 23.76 -17.10 30.30
N GLU A 56 23.34 -17.78 29.22
CA GLU A 56 23.08 -19.23 29.23
C GLU A 56 24.35 -20.02 29.56
N GLN A 57 25.46 -19.74 28.86
CA GLN A 57 26.74 -20.40 29.09
C GLN A 57 27.23 -20.18 30.53
N ARG A 58 27.13 -18.97 31.07
CA ARG A 58 27.53 -18.68 32.46
C ARG A 58 26.69 -19.47 33.46
N TRP A 59 25.39 -19.59 33.25
CA TRP A 59 24.51 -20.39 34.09
C TRP A 59 24.86 -21.88 34.03
N GLN A 60 25.13 -22.42 32.83
CA GLN A 60 25.56 -23.81 32.66
C GLN A 60 26.92 -24.07 33.32
N GLN A 61 27.88 -23.15 33.20
CA GLN A 61 29.18 -23.25 33.85
C GLN A 61 29.06 -23.22 35.38
N ALA A 62 28.25 -22.33 35.95
CA ALA A 62 28.02 -22.27 37.40
C ALA A 62 27.44 -23.59 37.94
N MET A 63 26.54 -24.22 37.17
CA MET A 63 25.98 -25.55 37.48
C MET A 63 27.04 -26.66 37.40
N GLN A 64 27.88 -26.65 36.36
CA GLN A 64 28.94 -27.65 36.17
C GLN A 64 30.05 -27.53 37.22
N GLN A 65 30.45 -26.31 37.56
CA GLN A 65 31.49 -26.02 38.55
C GLN A 65 31.00 -26.16 40.00
N LYS A 66 29.71 -26.48 40.21
CA LYS A 66 29.07 -26.59 41.53
C LYS A 66 29.34 -25.36 42.40
N GLU A 67 29.19 -24.18 41.78
CA GLU A 67 29.30 -22.91 42.50
C GLU A 67 28.21 -22.80 43.58
N ALA A 68 28.36 -21.81 44.47
CA ALA A 68 27.37 -21.56 45.52
C ALA A 68 25.95 -21.41 44.94
N THR A 69 24.96 -21.97 45.65
CA THR A 69 23.55 -21.98 45.23
C THR A 69 23.03 -20.59 44.87
N GLU A 70 23.45 -19.56 45.61
CA GLU A 70 23.10 -18.16 45.34
C GLU A 70 23.59 -17.69 43.96
N VAL A 71 24.82 -18.05 43.58
CA VAL A 71 25.40 -17.67 42.28
C VAL A 71 24.69 -18.37 41.13
N ILE A 72 24.37 -19.65 41.29
CA ILE A 72 23.56 -20.40 40.32
C ILE A 72 22.18 -19.76 40.15
N GLN A 73 21.52 -19.38 41.25
CA GLN A 73 20.21 -18.72 41.21
C GLN A 73 20.28 -17.34 40.54
N GLN A 74 21.32 -16.54 40.83
CA GLN A 74 21.54 -15.25 40.18
C GLN A 74 21.78 -15.39 38.68
N CYS A 75 22.61 -16.35 38.25
CA CYS A 75 22.86 -16.61 36.83
C CYS A 75 21.59 -17.06 36.12
N ARG A 76 20.81 -17.98 36.73
CA ARG A 76 19.52 -18.43 36.20
C ARG A 76 18.52 -17.27 36.07
N LYS A 77 18.43 -16.43 37.10
CA LYS A 77 17.54 -15.26 37.09
C LYS A 77 17.90 -14.31 35.96
N ARG A 78 19.18 -13.96 35.82
CA ARG A 78 19.65 -13.11 34.71
C ARG A 78 19.30 -13.69 33.34
N TYR A 79 19.56 -14.97 33.11
CA TYR A 79 19.20 -15.64 31.86
C TYR A 79 17.68 -15.59 31.61
N THR A 80 16.87 -15.89 32.62
CA THR A 80 15.40 -15.90 32.50
C THR A 80 14.84 -14.50 32.24
N ASP A 81 15.37 -13.47 32.90
CA ASP A 81 14.97 -12.07 32.73
C ASP A 81 15.30 -11.58 31.29
N LEU A 82 16.49 -11.92 30.78
CA LEU A 82 16.90 -11.61 29.40
C LEU A 82 16.02 -12.35 28.38
N GLN A 83 15.76 -13.64 28.60
CA GLN A 83 14.90 -14.45 27.75
C GLN A 83 13.47 -13.89 27.70
N PHE A 84 12.92 -13.49 28.85
CA PHE A 84 11.60 -12.90 28.94
C PHE A 84 11.50 -11.57 28.18
N GLU A 85 12.47 -10.67 28.35
CA GLU A 85 12.45 -9.39 27.64
C GLU A 85 12.67 -9.56 26.13
N TYR A 86 13.52 -10.50 25.70
CA TYR A 86 13.68 -10.86 24.29
C TYR A 86 12.37 -11.38 23.68
N GLU A 87 11.71 -12.33 24.34
CA GLU A 87 10.45 -12.90 23.84
C GLU A 87 9.33 -11.86 23.80
N LYS A 88 9.25 -11.01 24.82
CA LYS A 88 8.29 -9.90 24.87
C LYS A 88 8.46 -8.95 23.68
N GLN A 89 9.68 -8.65 23.25
CA GLN A 89 9.93 -7.81 22.07
C GLN A 89 9.51 -8.51 20.78
N ARG A 90 9.79 -9.80 20.64
CA ARG A 90 9.35 -10.62 19.50
C ARG A 90 7.82 -10.72 19.42
N LEU A 91 7.13 -10.86 20.56
CA LEU A 91 5.67 -10.86 20.65
C LEU A 91 5.04 -9.51 20.31
N GLN A 92 5.68 -8.39 20.70
CA GLN A 92 5.25 -7.06 20.27
C GLN A 92 5.31 -6.91 18.75
N CYS A 93 6.38 -7.41 18.13
CA CYS A 93 6.54 -7.40 16.67
C CYS A 93 5.43 -8.22 15.99
N TRP A 94 5.17 -9.43 16.50
CA TRP A 94 4.07 -10.29 16.03
C TRP A 94 2.71 -9.57 16.12
N SER A 95 2.39 -9.04 17.30
CA SER A 95 1.12 -8.36 17.55
C SER A 95 0.93 -7.14 16.64
N ALA A 96 1.98 -6.35 16.42
CA ALA A 96 1.93 -5.21 15.52
C ALA A 96 1.72 -5.62 14.05
N LEU A 97 2.40 -6.68 13.59
CA LEU A 97 2.21 -7.23 12.24
C LEU A 97 0.77 -7.71 12.03
N MET A 98 0.25 -8.51 12.97
CA MET A 98 -1.12 -9.02 12.93
C MET A 98 -2.13 -7.87 12.95
N ALA A 99 -1.97 -6.91 13.85
CA ALA A 99 -2.88 -5.76 13.94
C ALA A 99 -2.91 -4.95 12.64
N ALA A 100 -1.75 -4.72 12.01
CA ALA A 100 -1.69 -4.03 10.73
C ALA A 100 -2.37 -4.82 9.60
N ALA A 101 -2.16 -6.14 9.54
CA ALA A 101 -2.77 -6.99 8.51
C ALA A 101 -4.29 -7.11 8.68
N GLU A 102 -4.77 -7.34 9.89
CA GLU A 102 -6.21 -7.40 10.21
C GLU A 102 -6.91 -6.07 9.94
N ASN A 103 -6.30 -4.96 10.34
CA ASN A 103 -6.86 -3.64 10.12
C ASN A 103 -6.95 -3.29 8.62
N LEU A 104 -5.98 -3.71 7.81
CA LEU A 104 -6.06 -3.56 6.35
C LEU A 104 -7.23 -4.38 5.78
N LEU A 105 -7.32 -5.66 6.15
CA LEU A 105 -8.39 -6.54 5.66
C LEU A 105 -9.78 -6.04 6.08
N GLN A 106 -9.92 -5.52 7.30
CA GLN A 106 -11.17 -4.91 7.76
C GLN A 106 -11.60 -3.70 6.91
N GLN A 107 -10.65 -3.01 6.30
CA GLN A 107 -10.92 -1.84 5.46
C GLN A 107 -11.03 -2.15 3.97
N SER A 108 -10.53 -3.30 3.50
CA SER A 108 -10.54 -3.71 2.09
C SER A 108 -11.58 -4.76 1.74
N GLU A 109 -12.03 -5.57 2.70
CA GLU A 109 -12.97 -6.68 2.48
C GLU A 109 -14.40 -6.30 2.87
N GLY A 110 -15.36 -6.64 2.00
CA GLY A 110 -16.80 -6.47 2.22
C GLY A 110 -17.54 -7.81 2.27
N GLN A 111 -18.85 -7.76 2.48
CA GLN A 111 -19.73 -8.94 2.48
C GLN A 111 -19.91 -9.52 1.08
N THR A 112 -19.77 -8.68 0.05
CA THR A 112 -19.90 -9.10 -1.35
C THR A 112 -18.66 -8.74 -2.17
N GLY A 113 -18.50 -9.38 -3.33
CA GLY A 113 -17.45 -9.04 -4.30
C GLY A 113 -17.49 -7.55 -4.72
N PRO A 114 -18.64 -7.01 -5.15
CA PRO A 114 -18.76 -5.58 -5.48
C PRO A 114 -18.44 -4.65 -4.32
N GLU A 115 -18.82 -4.99 -3.09
CA GLU A 115 -18.49 -4.21 -1.91
C GLU A 115 -16.98 -4.23 -1.62
N THR A 116 -16.35 -5.41 -1.68
CA THR A 116 -14.89 -5.58 -1.56
C THR A 116 -14.14 -4.71 -2.57
N LEU A 117 -14.61 -4.68 -3.82
CA LEU A 117 -14.03 -3.82 -4.86
C LEU A 117 -14.22 -2.33 -4.55
N ASN A 118 -15.39 -1.91 -4.06
CA ASN A 118 -15.65 -0.52 -3.68
C ASN A 118 -14.76 -0.09 -2.50
N LEU A 119 -14.69 -0.90 -1.44
CA LEU A 119 -13.87 -0.65 -0.26
C LEU A 119 -12.38 -0.57 -0.63
N SER A 120 -11.91 -1.49 -1.46
CA SER A 120 -10.53 -1.50 -1.95
C SER A 120 -10.22 -0.29 -2.83
N ALA A 121 -11.15 0.12 -3.71
CA ALA A 121 -10.95 1.29 -4.57
C ALA A 121 -10.93 2.57 -3.73
N ARG A 122 -11.77 2.65 -2.69
CA ARG A 122 -11.76 3.72 -1.70
C ARG A 122 -10.45 3.78 -0.94
N LEU A 123 -9.94 2.64 -0.50
CA LEU A 123 -8.69 2.55 0.24
C LEU A 123 -7.48 2.93 -0.63
N LEU A 124 -7.34 2.35 -1.82
CA LEU A 124 -6.27 2.70 -2.76
C LEU A 124 -6.32 4.18 -3.16
N GLY A 125 -7.50 4.69 -3.50
CA GLY A 125 -7.67 6.09 -3.88
C GLY A 125 -7.34 7.03 -2.73
N SER A 126 -7.79 6.74 -1.52
CA SER A 126 -7.51 7.58 -0.36
C SER A 126 -6.03 7.55 0.03
N LEU A 127 -5.39 6.38 0.00
CA LEU A 127 -3.94 6.24 0.18
C LEU A 127 -3.17 7.09 -0.85
N PHE A 128 -3.57 7.02 -2.12
CA PHE A 128 -2.93 7.78 -3.18
C PHE A 128 -3.09 9.30 -3.03
N ILE A 129 -4.32 9.77 -2.80
CA ILE A 129 -4.62 11.21 -2.68
C ILE A 129 -3.90 11.80 -1.45
N THR A 130 -3.97 11.11 -0.31
CA THR A 130 -3.40 11.63 0.95
C THR A 130 -1.87 11.50 1.02
N ALA A 131 -1.26 10.58 0.25
CA ALA A 131 0.19 10.50 0.09
C ALA A 131 0.77 11.72 -0.63
N ASN A 132 0.07 12.27 -1.63
CA ASN A 132 0.57 13.39 -2.44
C ASN A 132 0.80 14.66 -1.62
N GLY A 133 0.00 14.90 -0.57
CA GLY A 133 0.21 16.01 0.37
C GLY A 133 1.35 15.79 1.38
N LYS A 134 2.05 14.64 1.34
CA LYS A 134 3.09 14.24 2.30
C LYS A 134 4.48 14.09 1.66
N LYS A 135 4.75 14.79 0.55
CA LYS A 135 6.06 14.82 -0.13
C LYS A 135 7.24 15.09 0.83
N ASN A 136 7.01 15.78 1.96
CA ASN A 136 8.01 16.08 2.99
C ASN A 136 8.15 15.01 4.11
N LYS A 137 7.47 13.85 4.00
CA LYS A 137 7.53 12.76 4.99
C LYS A 137 7.91 11.42 4.32
N PRO A 138 9.16 11.28 3.82
CA PRO A 138 9.56 10.14 2.99
C PRO A 138 9.44 8.78 3.71
N LEU A 139 9.73 8.72 5.01
CA LEU A 139 9.61 7.48 5.78
C LEU A 139 8.15 7.04 5.98
N LEU A 140 7.21 7.98 6.16
CA LEU A 140 5.79 7.66 6.25
C LEU A 140 5.28 7.12 4.90
N LEU A 141 5.71 7.74 3.79
CA LEU A 141 5.39 7.25 2.44
C LEU A 141 5.96 5.86 2.20
N GLU A 142 7.23 5.64 2.54
CA GLU A 142 7.92 4.37 2.35
C GLU A 142 7.34 3.26 3.24
N PHE A 143 7.21 3.49 4.54
CA PHE A 143 6.93 2.43 5.52
C PHE A 143 5.46 2.34 5.96
N ALA A 144 4.56 3.19 5.46
CA ALA A 144 3.12 3.03 5.70
C ALA A 144 2.30 3.05 4.40
N TYR A 145 2.38 4.12 3.60
CA TYR A 145 1.54 4.23 2.41
C TYR A 145 1.81 3.15 1.35
N LYS A 146 3.07 3.00 0.93
CA LYS A 146 3.46 1.97 -0.06
C LYS A 146 3.08 0.55 0.33
N PRO A 147 3.41 0.05 1.54
CA PRO A 147 3.10 -1.32 1.90
C PRO A 147 1.59 -1.58 1.99
N LEU A 148 0.78 -0.62 2.48
CA LEU A 148 -0.68 -0.77 2.50
C LEU A 148 -1.26 -0.78 1.08
N TYR A 149 -0.82 0.15 0.21
CA TYR A 149 -1.25 0.20 -1.19
C TYR A 149 -0.90 -1.10 -1.92
N ARG A 150 0.32 -1.60 -1.71
CA ARG A 150 0.80 -2.87 -2.28
C ARG A 150 -0.05 -4.04 -1.83
N ALA A 151 -0.34 -4.15 -0.54
CA ALA A 151 -1.09 -5.27 0.02
C ALA A 151 -2.53 -5.33 -0.53
N VAL A 152 -3.23 -4.19 -0.61
CA VAL A 152 -4.58 -4.16 -1.20
C VAL A 152 -4.55 -4.56 -2.68
N LEU A 153 -3.59 -4.02 -3.44
CA LEU A 153 -3.45 -4.36 -4.86
C LEU A 153 -3.12 -5.85 -5.07
N LEU A 154 -2.24 -6.40 -4.23
CA LEU A 154 -1.85 -7.81 -4.24
C LEU A 154 -3.09 -8.71 -4.08
N LEU A 155 -3.96 -8.42 -3.11
CA LEU A 155 -5.19 -9.19 -2.88
C LEU A 155 -6.16 -9.11 -4.06
N ARG A 156 -6.40 -7.91 -4.59
CA ARG A 156 -7.33 -7.73 -5.73
C ARG A 156 -6.81 -8.38 -7.01
N LEU A 157 -5.50 -8.37 -7.23
CA LEU A 157 -4.90 -9.07 -8.35
C LEU A 157 -4.97 -10.60 -8.16
N LEU A 158 -4.75 -11.11 -6.95
CA LEU A 158 -4.98 -12.53 -6.63
C LEU A 158 -6.43 -12.94 -6.90
N ASP A 159 -7.40 -12.15 -6.41
CA ASP A 159 -8.82 -12.44 -6.60
C ASP A 159 -9.18 -12.54 -8.08
N HIS A 160 -8.62 -11.65 -8.90
CA HIS A 160 -8.82 -11.64 -10.34
C HIS A 160 -8.22 -12.88 -11.02
N LEU A 161 -7.01 -13.28 -10.62
CA LEU A 161 -6.34 -14.47 -11.16
C LEU A 161 -7.06 -15.78 -10.78
N LEU A 162 -7.57 -15.86 -9.54
CA LEU A 162 -8.35 -17.01 -9.09
C LEU A 162 -9.72 -17.08 -9.80
N ALA A 163 -10.41 -15.95 -9.95
CA ALA A 163 -11.69 -15.87 -10.66
C ALA A 163 -11.55 -16.31 -12.14
N GLU A 164 -10.45 -15.96 -12.79
CA GLU A 164 -10.16 -16.39 -14.16
C GLU A 164 -9.52 -17.78 -14.28
N LYS A 165 -9.35 -18.50 -13.15
CA LYS A 165 -8.70 -19.82 -13.09
C LYS A 165 -7.29 -19.83 -13.68
N LEU A 166 -6.57 -18.71 -13.57
CA LEU A 166 -5.17 -18.58 -13.99
C LEU A 166 -4.20 -19.07 -12.91
N PHE A 167 -4.60 -18.99 -11.64
CA PHE A 167 -3.99 -19.74 -10.54
C PHE A 167 -4.80 -21.02 -10.34
N THR A 168 -4.18 -22.17 -10.61
CA THR A 168 -4.86 -23.47 -10.73
C THR A 168 -4.63 -24.38 -9.53
N GLU A 169 -3.96 -23.92 -8.48
CA GLU A 169 -3.78 -24.65 -7.24
C GLU A 169 -5.15 -25.05 -6.67
N PRO A 170 -5.49 -26.36 -6.61
CA PRO A 170 -6.87 -26.78 -6.30
C PRO A 170 -7.36 -26.29 -4.94
N GLN A 171 -6.48 -26.31 -3.93
CA GLN A 171 -6.81 -25.82 -2.58
C GLN A 171 -7.11 -24.32 -2.57
N TRP A 172 -6.43 -23.52 -3.39
CA TRP A 172 -6.66 -22.07 -3.43
C TRP A 172 -7.99 -21.74 -4.09
N GLN A 173 -8.34 -22.49 -5.14
CA GLN A 173 -9.64 -22.42 -5.79
C GLN A 173 -10.76 -22.83 -4.84
N GLU A 174 -10.56 -23.91 -4.08
CA GLU A 174 -11.51 -24.36 -3.05
C GLU A 174 -11.73 -23.28 -1.98
N TRP A 175 -10.64 -22.77 -1.38
CA TRP A 175 -10.74 -21.71 -0.38
C TRP A 175 -11.41 -20.45 -0.94
N TYR A 176 -11.07 -20.05 -2.18
CA TYR A 176 -11.68 -18.92 -2.87
C TYR A 176 -13.20 -19.11 -3.06
N GLN A 177 -13.67 -20.33 -3.33
CA GLN A 177 -15.10 -20.62 -3.46
C GLN A 177 -15.83 -20.67 -2.12
N GLN A 178 -15.15 -21.13 -1.06
CA GLN A 178 -15.69 -21.26 0.30
C GLN A 178 -15.54 -19.98 1.14
N ARG A 179 -15.58 -18.80 0.51
CA ARG A 179 -15.50 -17.52 1.26
C ARG A 179 -16.73 -17.33 2.14
N THR A 180 -16.49 -17.08 3.42
CA THR A 180 -17.52 -16.72 4.40
C THR A 180 -17.18 -15.35 5.03
N PRO A 181 -17.48 -14.24 4.34
CA PRO A 181 -17.08 -12.91 4.81
C PRO A 181 -17.73 -12.51 6.14
N ASP A 182 -18.89 -13.07 6.49
CA ASP A 182 -19.58 -12.83 7.76
C ASP A 182 -18.89 -13.48 8.96
N THR A 183 -18.08 -14.51 8.73
CA THR A 183 -17.33 -15.25 9.75
C THR A 183 -15.84 -15.26 9.39
N PRO A 184 -15.16 -14.09 9.46
CA PRO A 184 -13.79 -13.94 8.97
C PRO A 184 -12.80 -14.93 9.62
N ASP A 185 -12.97 -15.22 10.91
CA ASP A 185 -12.13 -16.15 11.66
C ASP A 185 -12.27 -17.61 11.19
N HIS A 186 -13.42 -17.95 10.58
CA HIS A 186 -13.70 -19.28 10.04
C HIS A 186 -13.58 -19.34 8.52
N CYS A 187 -13.33 -18.21 7.85
CA CYS A 187 -13.21 -18.13 6.40
C CYS A 187 -11.87 -18.72 5.95
N PRO A 188 -11.84 -19.88 5.27
CA PRO A 188 -10.60 -20.50 4.85
C PRO A 188 -9.82 -19.59 3.89
N TYR A 189 -10.48 -18.87 2.98
CA TYR A 189 -9.80 -17.92 2.10
C TYR A 189 -9.03 -16.84 2.87
N ARG A 190 -9.67 -16.28 3.92
CA ARG A 190 -9.06 -15.22 4.72
C ARG A 190 -7.87 -15.76 5.50
N GLN A 191 -8.10 -16.82 6.27
CA GLN A 191 -7.11 -17.37 7.19
C GLN A 191 -5.94 -18.06 6.46
N GLN A 192 -6.22 -18.70 5.33
CA GLN A 192 -5.26 -19.52 4.62
C GLN A 192 -4.51 -18.77 3.51
N LEU A 193 -5.07 -17.68 2.97
CA LEU A 193 -4.45 -16.89 1.89
C LEU A 193 -4.36 -15.39 2.21
N GLN A 194 -5.48 -14.69 2.41
CA GLN A 194 -5.46 -13.23 2.47
C GLN A 194 -4.58 -12.69 3.61
N LEU A 195 -4.81 -13.17 4.83
CA LEU A 195 -4.06 -12.73 6.01
C LEU A 195 -2.56 -13.07 5.91
N PRO A 196 -2.16 -14.33 5.62
CA PRO A 196 -0.75 -14.66 5.43
C PRO A 196 -0.09 -13.88 4.27
N MET A 197 -0.81 -13.60 3.17
CA MET A 197 -0.25 -12.81 2.05
C MET A 197 -0.03 -11.35 2.41
N VAL A 198 -0.95 -10.72 3.16
CA VAL A 198 -0.76 -9.35 3.66
C VAL A 198 0.43 -9.30 4.61
N MET A 199 0.51 -10.23 5.56
CA MET A 199 1.64 -10.32 6.49
C MET A 199 2.98 -10.53 5.75
N ALA A 200 3.03 -11.44 4.79
CA ALA A 200 4.22 -11.67 3.96
C ALA A 200 4.60 -10.43 3.15
N CYS A 201 3.63 -9.72 2.58
CA CYS A 201 3.84 -8.46 1.85
C CYS A 201 4.46 -7.38 2.76
N LEU A 202 4.01 -7.28 4.01
CA LEU A 202 4.58 -6.36 5.00
C LEU A 202 6.00 -6.80 5.38
N LEU A 203 6.22 -8.06 5.73
CA LEU A 203 7.56 -8.58 6.07
C LEU A 203 8.57 -8.41 4.92
N GLU A 204 8.15 -8.66 3.68
CA GLU A 204 8.97 -8.46 2.48
C GLU A 204 9.38 -6.99 2.32
N HIS A 205 8.46 -6.07 2.57
CA HIS A 205 8.73 -4.64 2.48
C HIS A 205 9.63 -4.13 3.60
N PHE A 206 9.44 -4.61 4.83
CA PHE A 206 10.20 -4.20 6.01
C PHE A 206 11.59 -4.85 6.11
N GLY A 207 11.87 -5.90 5.34
CA GLY A 207 13.22 -6.48 5.19
C GLY A 207 14.26 -5.48 4.68
N LYS A 208 13.83 -4.38 4.04
CA LYS A 208 14.67 -3.24 3.68
C LYS A 208 15.37 -2.59 4.87
N LEU A 209 14.86 -2.76 6.09
CA LEU A 209 15.47 -2.22 7.31
C LEU A 209 16.69 -3.02 7.79
N ASP A 210 17.03 -4.11 7.11
CA ASP A 210 18.30 -4.79 7.30
C ASP A 210 19.48 -3.80 7.24
N SER A 211 20.40 -3.91 8.18
CA SER A 211 21.49 -2.96 8.34
C SER A 211 22.42 -2.92 7.13
N GLN A 212 22.67 -4.06 6.49
CA GLN A 212 23.48 -4.12 5.28
C GLN A 212 22.73 -3.53 4.09
N ALA A 213 21.44 -3.78 3.96
CA ALA A 213 20.60 -3.16 2.94
C ALA A 213 20.57 -1.62 3.09
N GLN A 214 20.47 -1.12 4.32
CA GLN A 214 20.50 0.32 4.60
C GLN A 214 21.86 0.95 4.27
N ASN A 215 22.97 0.24 4.48
CA ASN A 215 24.31 0.73 4.11
C ASN A 215 24.48 0.90 2.59
N LEU A 216 23.77 0.14 1.76
CA LEU A 216 23.75 0.36 0.31
C LEU A 216 22.94 1.59 -0.10
N LEU A 217 22.13 2.16 0.81
CA LEU A 217 21.35 3.37 0.55
C LEU A 217 22.00 4.64 1.13
N THR A 218 23.07 4.51 1.93
CA THR A 218 23.83 5.64 2.47
C THR A 218 24.98 6.01 1.53
N ASP A 219 25.30 7.29 1.42
CA ASP A 219 26.48 7.80 0.73
C ASP A 219 27.27 8.65 1.73
N ASN A 220 28.55 8.36 1.95
CA ASN A 220 29.40 9.00 2.97
C ASN A 220 28.77 9.10 4.38
N GLY A 221 28.03 8.07 4.81
CA GLY A 221 27.41 8.01 6.15
C GLY A 221 26.11 8.81 6.31
N GLN A 222 25.62 9.48 5.26
CA GLN A 222 24.30 10.11 5.26
C GLN A 222 23.32 9.32 4.39
N GLN A 223 22.08 9.15 4.86
CA GLN A 223 21.00 8.59 4.05
C GLN A 223 20.72 9.54 2.88
N SER A 224 21.22 9.21 1.69
CA SER A 224 20.87 9.94 0.48
C SER A 224 19.61 9.32 -0.11
N ALA A 225 18.46 9.94 0.16
CA ALA A 225 17.17 9.50 -0.40
C ALA A 225 17.15 9.49 -1.94
N ASP A 226 18.14 10.13 -2.58
CA ASP A 226 18.28 10.28 -4.02
C ASP A 226 19.42 9.45 -4.63
N ARG A 227 20.08 8.56 -3.88
CA ARG A 227 21.12 7.68 -4.42
C ARG A 227 20.55 6.78 -5.51
N VAL A 228 21.14 6.86 -6.71
CA VAL A 228 20.81 5.98 -7.83
C VAL A 228 21.71 4.75 -7.74
N LEU A 229 21.10 3.58 -7.46
CA LEU A 229 21.81 2.31 -7.47
C LEU A 229 22.08 1.87 -8.92
N SER A 230 23.30 1.42 -9.18
CA SER A 230 23.64 0.64 -10.37
C SER A 230 22.85 -0.67 -10.43
N SER A 231 22.86 -1.34 -11.59
CA SER A 231 22.18 -2.63 -11.76
C SER A 231 22.69 -3.70 -10.78
N GLU A 232 23.99 -3.71 -10.49
CA GLU A 232 24.61 -4.65 -9.55
C GLU A 232 24.26 -4.33 -8.10
N GLU A 233 24.40 -3.07 -7.67
CA GLU A 233 23.99 -2.64 -6.32
C GLU A 233 22.50 -2.87 -6.09
N ARG A 234 21.66 -2.70 -7.11
CA ARG A 234 20.23 -3.00 -7.03
C ARG A 234 19.99 -4.49 -6.80
N ALA A 235 20.71 -5.37 -7.50
CA ALA A 235 20.60 -6.82 -7.30
C ALA A 235 21.05 -7.24 -5.89
N GLN A 236 22.16 -6.66 -5.40
CA GLN A 236 22.65 -6.86 -4.04
C GLN A 236 21.62 -6.35 -3.01
N PHE A 237 21.10 -5.14 -3.18
CA PHE A 237 20.08 -4.56 -2.30
C PHE A 237 18.83 -5.45 -2.20
N LEU A 238 18.32 -5.94 -3.33
CA LEU A 238 17.16 -6.85 -3.34
C LEU A 238 17.45 -8.18 -2.64
N THR A 239 18.68 -8.70 -2.77
CA THR A 239 19.13 -9.92 -2.08
C THR A 239 19.17 -9.71 -0.57
N LEU A 240 19.76 -8.61 -0.11
CA LEU A 240 19.82 -8.24 1.30
C LEU A 240 18.43 -7.99 1.89
N CYS A 241 17.53 -7.34 1.14
CA CYS A 241 16.14 -7.16 1.58
C CYS A 241 15.45 -8.51 1.81
N ARG A 242 15.63 -9.48 0.88
CA ARG A 242 15.06 -10.82 1.03
C ARG A 242 15.63 -11.54 2.25
N LEU A 243 16.96 -11.46 2.44
CA LEU A 243 17.61 -12.02 3.62
C LEU A 243 17.05 -11.39 4.90
N GLY A 244 16.95 -10.06 4.94
CA GLY A 244 16.33 -9.31 6.02
C GLY A 244 14.91 -9.79 6.34
N SER A 245 14.05 -9.98 5.33
CA SER A 245 12.70 -10.51 5.51
C SER A 245 12.68 -11.92 6.08
N THR A 246 13.58 -12.80 5.62
CA THR A 246 13.68 -14.16 6.18
C THR A 246 14.19 -14.16 7.61
N THR A 247 15.16 -13.30 7.94
CA THR A 247 15.69 -13.14 9.31
C THR A 247 14.63 -12.57 10.24
N LEU A 248 13.86 -11.58 9.78
CA LEU A 248 12.75 -11.00 10.53
C LEU A 248 11.67 -12.04 10.83
N LEU A 249 11.28 -12.85 9.85
CA LEU A 249 10.33 -13.95 10.04
C LEU A 249 10.86 -14.98 11.06
N ALA A 250 12.12 -15.40 10.92
CA ALA A 250 12.68 -16.48 11.74
C ALA A 250 13.00 -16.06 13.18
N GLN A 251 13.45 -14.82 13.39
CA GLN A 251 14.00 -14.39 14.68
C GLN A 251 13.24 -13.20 15.29
N GLY A 252 12.63 -12.34 14.47
CA GLY A 252 11.99 -11.12 14.97
C GLY A 252 10.52 -11.30 15.38
N LEU A 253 9.92 -12.44 15.05
CA LEU A 253 8.54 -12.78 15.36
C LEU A 253 8.49 -13.82 16.49
N GLY A 254 7.70 -13.56 17.55
CA GLY A 254 7.65 -14.39 18.76
C GLY A 254 6.68 -15.56 18.67
N ASP A 255 6.82 -16.51 19.60
CA ASP A 255 5.94 -17.68 19.68
C ASP A 255 4.67 -17.32 20.44
N LEU A 256 3.53 -17.35 19.74
CA LEU A 256 2.25 -16.97 20.34
C LEU A 256 1.93 -17.84 21.58
N PRO A 257 1.74 -17.25 22.78
CA PRO A 257 1.40 -18.02 23.96
C PRO A 257 -0.06 -18.48 23.88
N TYR A 258 -0.28 -19.79 24.04
CA TYR A 258 -1.63 -20.33 24.20
C TYR A 258 -2.20 -19.90 25.56
N ARG A 259 -3.39 -19.29 25.55
CA ARG A 259 -4.13 -18.86 26.75
C ARG A 259 -5.35 -19.76 26.94
N GLY A 260 -5.14 -20.94 27.52
CA GLY A 260 -6.22 -21.84 27.93
C GLY A 260 -5.69 -23.01 28.76
N SER A 261 -6.59 -23.85 29.24
CA SER A 261 -6.26 -24.94 30.17
C SER A 261 -6.31 -26.33 29.51
N LYS A 262 -6.85 -26.47 28.30
CA LYS A 262 -6.98 -27.76 27.63
C LYS A 262 -5.77 -28.08 26.77
N ARG A 263 -5.28 -29.31 26.90
CA ARG A 263 -4.13 -29.81 26.13
C ARG A 263 -4.42 -29.85 24.62
N GLU A 264 -5.60 -30.31 24.23
CA GLU A 264 -6.00 -30.43 22.81
C GLU A 264 -6.03 -29.07 22.11
N GLU A 265 -6.63 -28.06 22.76
CA GLU A 265 -6.66 -26.69 22.25
C GLU A 265 -5.25 -26.07 22.16
N ARG A 266 -4.34 -26.41 23.08
CA ARG A 266 -2.94 -26.00 23.01
C ARG A 266 -2.23 -26.59 21.79
N GLU A 267 -2.43 -27.89 21.54
CA GLU A 267 -1.85 -28.59 20.40
C GLU A 267 -2.39 -28.02 19.07
N GLN A 268 -3.69 -27.75 18.99
CA GLN A 268 -4.32 -27.10 17.82
C GLN A 268 -3.77 -25.69 17.59
N HIS A 269 -3.67 -24.87 18.64
CA HIS A 269 -3.10 -23.51 18.55
C HIS A 269 -1.66 -23.54 18.04
N GLN A 270 -0.85 -24.46 18.54
CA GLN A 270 0.54 -24.62 18.10
C GLN A 270 0.61 -25.06 16.63
N GLN A 271 -0.24 -25.99 16.20
CA GLN A 271 -0.32 -26.42 14.81
C GLN A 271 -0.73 -25.28 13.87
N GLN A 272 -1.76 -24.51 14.23
CA GLN A 272 -2.20 -23.35 13.45
C GLN A 272 -1.09 -22.30 13.30
N HIS A 273 -0.38 -22.01 14.40
CA HIS A 273 0.74 -21.08 14.38
C HIS A 273 1.89 -21.57 13.48
N GLN A 274 2.25 -22.86 13.55
CA GLN A 274 3.26 -23.46 12.68
C GLN A 274 2.86 -23.44 11.21
N GLN A 275 1.59 -23.72 10.90
CA GLN A 275 1.06 -23.64 9.53
C GLN A 275 1.14 -22.22 8.99
N LEU A 276 0.81 -21.21 9.80
CA LEU A 276 0.95 -19.81 9.43
C LEU A 276 2.40 -19.43 9.14
N LEU A 277 3.33 -19.79 10.03
CA LEU A 277 4.77 -19.56 9.83
C LEU A 277 5.28 -20.22 8.54
N HIS A 278 4.88 -21.46 8.28
CA HIS A 278 5.25 -22.18 7.06
C HIS A 278 4.75 -21.44 5.80
N LYS A 279 3.53 -20.89 5.82
CA LYS A 279 2.99 -20.10 4.72
C LYS A 279 3.73 -18.78 4.51
N LEU A 280 4.02 -18.07 5.60
CA LEU A 280 4.83 -16.84 5.53
C LEU A 280 6.20 -17.14 4.91
N GLN A 281 6.82 -18.25 5.33
CA GLN A 281 8.10 -18.69 4.77
C GLN A 281 7.98 -19.01 3.28
N LEU A 282 6.94 -19.75 2.87
CA LEU A 282 6.67 -20.04 1.46
C LEU A 282 6.54 -18.74 0.64
N PHE A 283 5.74 -17.79 1.10
CA PHE A 283 5.49 -16.54 0.37
C PHE A 283 6.73 -15.65 0.27
N ILE A 284 7.52 -15.53 1.34
CA ILE A 284 8.75 -14.72 1.34
C ILE A 284 9.88 -15.38 0.52
N SER A 285 9.97 -16.71 0.54
CA SER A 285 11.02 -17.46 -0.17
C SER A 285 10.69 -17.78 -1.63
N THR A 286 9.50 -17.38 -2.10
CA THR A 286 9.03 -17.67 -3.44
C THR A 286 9.96 -17.07 -4.50
N ARG A 287 10.32 -17.89 -5.51
CA ARG A 287 11.16 -17.45 -6.63
C ARG A 287 10.46 -16.36 -7.45
N PRO A 288 11.13 -15.25 -7.80
CA PRO A 288 10.53 -14.13 -8.55
C PRO A 288 9.80 -14.54 -9.84
N ASP A 289 10.32 -15.56 -10.53
CA ASP A 289 9.83 -15.98 -11.85
C ASP A 289 8.68 -17.00 -11.77
N SER A 290 8.36 -17.48 -10.56
CA SER A 290 7.15 -18.28 -10.33
C SER A 290 5.89 -17.43 -10.49
N ALA A 291 4.74 -18.07 -10.66
CA ALA A 291 3.45 -17.37 -10.75
C ALA A 291 3.18 -16.49 -9.51
N LEU A 292 3.38 -17.06 -8.32
CA LEU A 292 3.25 -16.35 -7.05
C LEU A 292 4.31 -15.25 -6.88
N GLY A 293 5.57 -15.51 -7.23
CA GLY A 293 6.63 -14.50 -7.16
C GLY A 293 6.37 -13.31 -8.10
N SER A 294 5.85 -13.60 -9.29
CA SER A 294 5.45 -12.59 -10.27
C SER A 294 4.32 -11.71 -9.75
N LEU A 295 3.35 -12.29 -9.04
CA LEU A 295 2.25 -11.57 -8.39
C LEU A 295 2.77 -10.57 -7.33
N PHE A 296 3.68 -11.01 -6.45
CA PHE A 296 4.33 -10.11 -5.47
C PHE A 296 5.18 -9.03 -6.15
N LYS A 297 5.94 -9.39 -7.19
CA LYS A 297 6.85 -8.48 -7.90
C LYS A 297 6.10 -7.40 -8.70
N VAL A 298 5.05 -7.76 -9.43
CA VAL A 298 4.23 -6.83 -10.24
C VAL A 298 3.48 -5.84 -9.34
N SER A 299 2.86 -6.32 -8.24
CA SER A 299 2.20 -5.44 -7.27
C SER A 299 3.16 -4.48 -6.57
N GLN A 300 4.39 -4.93 -6.27
CA GLN A 300 5.46 -4.08 -5.74
C GLN A 300 5.87 -2.99 -6.73
N ALA A 301 6.13 -3.38 -7.98
CA ALA A 301 6.58 -2.47 -9.03
C ALA A 301 5.54 -1.37 -9.30
N TYR A 302 4.27 -1.74 -9.44
CA TYR A 302 3.19 -0.77 -9.67
C TYR A 302 3.04 0.19 -8.50
N SER A 303 3.01 -0.30 -7.26
CA SER A 303 2.94 0.54 -6.05
C SER A 303 4.10 1.53 -5.97
N ALA A 304 5.31 1.12 -6.37
CA ALA A 304 6.48 2.00 -6.39
C ALA A 304 6.41 3.09 -7.48
N ILE A 305 5.68 2.85 -8.58
CA ILE A 305 5.42 3.85 -9.63
C ILE A 305 4.34 4.84 -9.16
N VAL A 306 3.24 4.35 -8.57
CA VAL A 306 2.11 5.19 -8.15
C VAL A 306 2.45 6.07 -6.94
N LEU A 307 3.24 5.54 -6.00
CA LEU A 307 3.64 6.23 -4.78
C LEU A 307 5.15 6.43 -4.73
N PRO A 308 5.78 7.17 -5.65
CA PRO A 308 7.25 7.22 -5.70
C PRO A 308 7.80 7.96 -4.49
N GLY A 309 8.84 7.40 -3.87
CA GLY A 309 9.49 7.99 -2.70
C GLY A 309 10.48 9.13 -3.01
N ARG A 310 10.56 9.58 -4.26
CA ARG A 310 11.66 10.40 -4.81
C ARG A 310 11.18 11.79 -5.21
N GLY A 311 12.09 12.78 -5.25
CA GLY A 311 11.82 14.15 -5.71
C GLY A 311 11.46 14.31 -7.21
N ARG A 312 11.40 13.22 -7.99
CA ARG A 312 11.05 13.21 -9.42
C ARG A 312 9.59 12.80 -9.70
N TYR A 313 8.71 12.92 -8.71
CA TYR A 313 7.30 12.62 -8.90
C TYR A 313 6.67 13.60 -9.89
N LYS A 314 6.16 13.07 -10.99
CA LYS A 314 5.38 13.82 -11.99
C LYS A 314 4.00 13.18 -12.12
N TYR A 315 3.00 13.85 -11.56
CA TYR A 315 1.62 13.35 -11.49
C TYR A 315 1.09 12.94 -12.87
N ASP A 316 1.32 13.77 -13.89
CA ASP A 316 0.92 13.56 -15.29
C ASP A 316 1.58 12.33 -15.97
N THR A 317 2.66 11.80 -15.40
CA THR A 317 3.33 10.61 -15.93
C THR A 317 2.79 9.30 -15.39
N LEU A 318 1.96 9.31 -14.34
CA LEU A 318 1.43 8.09 -13.75
C LEU A 318 0.70 7.17 -14.75
N PRO A 319 -0.09 7.68 -15.71
CA PRO A 319 -0.73 6.79 -16.68
C PRO A 319 0.24 6.09 -17.64
N LYS A 320 1.50 6.53 -17.68
CA LYS A 320 2.58 5.86 -18.41
C LYS A 320 3.12 4.62 -17.68
N ALA A 321 2.65 4.32 -16.47
CA ALA A 321 3.00 3.09 -15.75
C ALA A 321 2.74 1.84 -16.61
N ALA A 322 1.63 1.82 -17.35
CA ALA A 322 1.29 0.74 -18.28
C ALA A 322 2.36 0.52 -19.35
N LEU A 323 2.88 1.62 -19.94
CA LEU A 323 3.95 1.55 -20.92
C LEU A 323 5.25 1.04 -20.28
N MET A 324 5.65 1.63 -19.16
CA MET A 324 6.89 1.26 -18.46
C MET A 324 6.92 -0.22 -18.05
N MET A 325 5.80 -0.76 -17.57
CA MET A 325 5.70 -2.15 -17.18
C MET A 325 5.66 -3.10 -18.38
N ARG A 326 5.00 -2.71 -19.48
CA ARG A 326 5.03 -3.49 -20.74
C ARG A 326 6.42 -3.52 -21.37
N ASP A 327 7.16 -2.42 -21.32
CA ASP A 327 8.56 -2.40 -21.77
C ASP A 327 9.43 -3.34 -20.91
N ALA A 328 9.16 -3.42 -19.61
CA ALA A 328 9.83 -4.35 -18.71
C ALA A 328 9.44 -5.81 -18.97
N VAL A 329 8.20 -6.08 -19.41
CA VAL A 329 7.80 -7.41 -19.92
C VAL A 329 8.61 -7.79 -21.16
N GLN A 330 8.80 -6.87 -22.11
CA GLN A 330 9.61 -7.13 -23.31
C GLN A 330 11.07 -7.45 -22.98
N ARG A 331 11.60 -6.89 -21.88
CA ARG A 331 12.94 -7.21 -21.35
C ARG A 331 12.99 -8.48 -20.49
N GLY A 332 11.87 -9.20 -20.33
CA GLY A 332 11.78 -10.41 -19.51
C GLY A 332 11.80 -10.17 -18.00
N GLU A 333 11.60 -8.93 -17.54
CA GLU A 333 11.64 -8.61 -16.11
C GLU A 333 10.34 -8.95 -15.38
N TYR A 334 9.19 -8.92 -16.08
CA TYR A 334 7.87 -9.21 -15.50
C TYR A 334 7.09 -10.20 -16.37
N SER A 335 6.22 -10.98 -15.74
CA SER A 335 5.25 -11.82 -16.45
C SER A 335 4.22 -10.96 -17.17
N GLY A 336 4.16 -11.07 -18.50
CA GLY A 336 3.19 -10.36 -19.34
C GLY A 336 1.75 -10.63 -18.93
N LEU A 337 1.43 -11.89 -18.60
CA LEU A 337 0.11 -12.29 -18.12
C LEU A 337 -0.31 -11.47 -16.89
N ILE A 338 0.54 -11.38 -15.87
CA ILE A 338 0.22 -10.69 -14.62
C ILE A 338 0.13 -9.18 -14.83
N VAL A 339 1.00 -8.61 -15.66
CA VAL A 339 0.95 -7.18 -16.02
C VAL A 339 -0.33 -6.83 -16.78
N ASP A 340 -0.74 -7.66 -17.74
CA ASP A 340 -1.98 -7.43 -18.47
C ASP A 340 -3.21 -7.52 -17.56
N ARG A 341 -3.22 -8.47 -16.62
CA ARG A 341 -4.29 -8.61 -15.60
C ARG A 341 -4.32 -7.45 -14.63
N LEU A 342 -3.17 -6.93 -14.23
CA LEU A 342 -3.09 -5.70 -13.46
C LEU A 342 -3.79 -4.55 -14.20
N PHE A 343 -3.45 -4.29 -15.47
CA PHE A 343 -4.05 -3.17 -16.21
C PHE A 343 -5.49 -3.41 -16.66
N ARG A 344 -5.95 -4.67 -16.68
CA ARG A 344 -7.38 -5.01 -16.78
C ARG A 344 -8.14 -4.64 -15.50
N LEU A 345 -7.52 -4.85 -14.35
CA LEU A 345 -8.08 -4.54 -13.04
C LEU A 345 -8.09 -3.02 -12.75
N VAL A 346 -6.96 -2.34 -12.88
CA VAL A 346 -6.82 -0.92 -12.46
C VAL A 346 -7.06 0.09 -13.58
N GLY A 347 -6.93 -0.31 -14.85
CA GLY A 347 -6.80 0.63 -15.96
C GLY A 347 -5.47 1.38 -15.96
N ILE A 348 -5.31 2.35 -16.85
CA ILE A 348 -4.09 3.17 -16.92
C ILE A 348 -4.09 4.29 -15.86
N PHE A 349 -5.25 4.68 -15.34
CA PHE A 349 -5.37 5.73 -14.33
C PHE A 349 -5.60 5.10 -12.95
N PRO A 350 -4.68 5.28 -11.97
CA PRO A 350 -4.87 4.75 -10.63
C PRO A 350 -6.14 5.27 -9.95
N GLN A 351 -6.71 4.49 -9.03
CA GLN A 351 -7.80 4.99 -8.17
C GLN A 351 -7.32 6.24 -7.42
N GLY A 352 -8.19 7.26 -7.36
CA GLY A 352 -7.87 8.58 -6.82
C GLY A 352 -7.17 9.53 -7.80
N PHE A 353 -6.90 9.12 -9.05
CA PHE A 353 -6.31 10.01 -10.06
C PHE A 353 -7.30 11.09 -10.53
N GLY A 354 -6.83 12.34 -10.58
CA GLY A 354 -7.61 13.51 -10.99
C GLY A 354 -7.54 13.74 -12.48
N LEU A 355 -8.69 13.65 -13.14
CA LEU A 355 -8.87 13.86 -14.57
C LEU A 355 -9.56 15.19 -14.85
N VAL A 356 -9.22 15.78 -15.99
CA VAL A 356 -9.88 16.96 -16.54
C VAL A 356 -10.58 16.53 -17.83
N TYR A 357 -11.84 16.93 -18.00
CA TYR A 357 -12.64 16.48 -19.14
C TYR A 357 -13.53 17.58 -19.72
N ILE A 358 -13.99 17.39 -20.95
CA ILE A 358 -14.98 18.23 -21.63
C ILE A 358 -16.37 17.68 -21.29
N PRO A 359 -17.24 18.42 -20.57
CA PRO A 359 -18.56 17.92 -20.22
C PRO A 359 -19.50 17.95 -21.43
N LEU A 360 -20.38 16.95 -21.54
CA LEU A 360 -21.48 16.95 -22.49
C LEU A 360 -22.71 17.65 -21.90
N ASN A 361 -23.52 18.28 -22.76
CA ASN A 361 -24.86 18.73 -22.39
C ASN A 361 -25.85 17.56 -22.45
N ASP A 362 -27.11 17.80 -22.08
CA ASP A 362 -28.15 16.76 -22.08
C ASP A 362 -28.45 16.20 -23.50
N ASP A 363 -28.09 16.94 -24.56
CA ASP A 363 -28.17 16.51 -25.96
C ASP A 363 -26.92 15.74 -26.44
N GLY A 364 -25.95 15.47 -25.56
CA GLY A 364 -24.69 14.79 -25.92
C GLY A 364 -23.68 15.65 -26.65
N LYS A 365 -23.87 16.97 -26.72
CA LYS A 365 -22.95 17.92 -27.37
C LYS A 365 -21.87 18.40 -26.39
N PRO A 366 -20.59 18.49 -26.83
CA PRO A 366 -19.51 18.96 -25.99
C PRO A 366 -19.67 20.44 -25.67
N GLN A 367 -19.49 20.79 -24.40
CA GLN A 367 -19.55 22.18 -23.96
C GLN A 367 -18.18 22.87 -24.09
N PRO A 368 -18.14 24.18 -24.35
CA PRO A 368 -16.89 24.94 -24.52
C PRO A 368 -16.21 25.28 -23.18
N ARG A 369 -16.04 24.28 -22.32
CA ARG A 369 -15.41 24.36 -21.00
C ARG A 369 -14.80 23.01 -20.61
N TYR A 370 -14.13 22.97 -19.47
CA TYR A 370 -13.68 21.73 -18.86
C TYR A 370 -14.14 21.62 -17.41
N GLU A 371 -14.20 20.40 -16.90
CA GLU A 371 -14.60 20.04 -15.55
C GLU A 371 -13.65 18.96 -15.01
N PHE A 372 -13.75 18.68 -13.71
CA PHE A 372 -12.87 17.79 -12.97
C PHE A 372 -13.60 16.53 -12.52
N ALA A 373 -12.87 15.42 -12.58
CA ALA A 373 -13.33 14.13 -12.11
C ALA A 373 -12.20 13.39 -11.37
N ILE A 374 -12.56 12.42 -10.54
CA ILE A 374 -11.62 11.55 -9.81
C ILE A 374 -11.94 10.10 -10.14
N VAL A 375 -10.93 9.29 -10.47
CA VAL A 375 -11.09 7.85 -10.71
C VAL A 375 -11.46 7.13 -9.41
N ILE A 376 -12.55 6.34 -9.40
CA ILE A 376 -13.09 5.75 -8.16
C ILE A 376 -13.30 4.24 -8.19
N SER A 377 -12.99 3.54 -9.28
CA SER A 377 -13.38 2.13 -9.43
C SER A 377 -12.30 1.27 -10.08
N PHE A 378 -12.45 -0.03 -9.90
CA PHE A 378 -11.74 -1.07 -10.65
C PHE A 378 -12.53 -1.50 -11.89
N TYR A 379 -11.89 -2.30 -12.73
CA TYR A 379 -12.46 -2.90 -13.93
C TYR A 379 -13.09 -1.87 -14.86
N PRO A 380 -12.31 -0.87 -15.34
CA PRO A 380 -12.81 -0.03 -16.40
C PRO A 380 -13.09 -0.88 -17.64
N GLU A 381 -14.12 -0.50 -18.41
CA GLU A 381 -14.53 -1.23 -19.62
C GLU A 381 -13.35 -1.45 -20.57
N LYS A 382 -12.56 -0.37 -20.75
CA LYS A 382 -11.26 -0.38 -21.41
C LYS A 382 -10.23 0.29 -20.50
N PRO A 383 -8.94 -0.09 -20.57
CA PRO A 383 -7.92 0.47 -19.67
C PRO A 383 -7.82 2.00 -19.71
N ASP A 384 -8.16 2.63 -20.82
CA ASP A 384 -8.15 4.08 -21.06
C ASP A 384 -9.50 4.78 -20.80
N ARG A 385 -10.53 4.04 -20.37
CA ARG A 385 -11.90 4.53 -20.09
C ARG A 385 -12.26 4.37 -18.61
N PRO A 386 -11.70 5.19 -17.71
CA PRO A 386 -11.94 5.07 -16.28
C PRO A 386 -13.37 5.50 -15.91
N LEU A 387 -13.96 4.81 -14.93
CA LEU A 387 -15.18 5.25 -14.26
C LEU A 387 -14.82 6.18 -13.09
N CYS A 388 -15.33 7.41 -13.18
CA CYS A 388 -14.92 8.54 -12.37
C CYS A 388 -16.10 9.17 -11.64
N ARG A 389 -15.84 9.76 -10.48
CA ARG A 389 -16.72 10.68 -9.76
C ARG A 389 -16.56 12.08 -10.33
N ILE A 390 -17.66 12.73 -10.72
CA ILE A 390 -17.63 14.14 -11.09
C ILE A 390 -17.46 14.97 -9.82
N VAL A 391 -16.51 15.89 -9.80
CA VAL A 391 -16.22 16.73 -8.62
C VAL A 391 -16.21 18.22 -8.90
N SER A 392 -16.60 18.62 -10.11
CA SER A 392 -16.93 20.02 -10.41
C SER A 392 -18.16 20.12 -11.30
N ARG A 393 -18.87 21.24 -11.15
CA ARG A 393 -19.95 21.64 -12.04
C ARG A 393 -19.95 23.15 -12.18
N SER A 394 -19.97 23.63 -13.42
CA SER A 394 -19.80 25.05 -13.70
C SER A 394 -18.52 25.62 -13.10
N GLN A 395 -17.44 24.84 -13.15
CA GLN A 395 -16.11 25.19 -12.63
C GLN A 395 -16.05 25.44 -11.12
N GLU A 396 -17.08 25.06 -10.37
CA GLU A 396 -17.02 25.04 -8.91
C GLU A 396 -16.81 23.61 -8.43
N LEU A 397 -15.78 23.40 -7.61
CA LEU A 397 -15.52 22.12 -6.97
C LEU A 397 -16.63 21.78 -5.97
N LYS A 398 -17.32 20.67 -6.19
CA LYS A 398 -18.43 20.20 -5.35
C LYS A 398 -18.42 18.68 -5.31
N ASN A 399 -18.71 18.10 -4.14
CA ASN A 399 -18.94 16.66 -4.05
C ASN A 399 -20.29 16.34 -4.71
N THR A 400 -20.26 15.75 -5.92
CA THR A 400 -21.48 15.36 -6.64
C THR A 400 -21.82 13.89 -6.41
N THR A 401 -23.07 13.50 -6.65
CA THR A 401 -23.48 12.09 -6.59
C THR A 401 -23.35 11.36 -7.94
N PHE A 402 -22.75 12.00 -8.95
CA PHE A 402 -22.73 11.49 -10.33
C PHE A 402 -21.41 10.83 -10.68
N ASN A 403 -21.51 9.63 -11.27
CA ASN A 403 -20.39 8.93 -11.87
C ASN A 403 -20.47 9.01 -13.39
N MET A 404 -19.32 8.93 -14.05
CA MET A 404 -19.21 8.92 -15.50
C MET A 404 -18.10 7.98 -15.96
N SER A 405 -18.33 7.24 -17.05
CA SER A 405 -17.26 6.59 -17.80
C SER A 405 -16.64 7.62 -18.74
N LEU A 406 -15.33 7.86 -18.65
CA LEU A 406 -14.69 8.93 -19.39
C LEU A 406 -13.94 8.40 -20.62
N SER A 407 -14.45 8.72 -21.82
CA SER A 407 -13.80 8.37 -23.09
C SER A 407 -12.53 9.20 -23.35
N PRO A 408 -11.50 8.63 -24.03
CA PRO A 408 -10.33 9.38 -24.49
C PRO A 408 -10.64 10.62 -25.34
N GLU A 409 -11.78 10.64 -26.03
CA GLU A 409 -12.21 11.78 -26.85
C GLU A 409 -12.55 13.04 -26.05
N TYR A 410 -12.94 12.87 -24.78
CA TYR A 410 -13.35 13.95 -23.89
C TYR A 410 -12.38 14.16 -22.72
N ASN A 411 -11.44 13.24 -22.51
CA ASN A 411 -10.43 13.31 -21.47
C ASN A 411 -9.22 14.12 -21.92
N LEU A 412 -8.98 15.27 -21.28
CA LEU A 412 -7.90 16.19 -21.62
C LEU A 412 -6.49 15.63 -21.36
N TYR A 413 -6.38 14.46 -20.71
CA TYR A 413 -5.14 13.70 -20.68
C TYR A 413 -4.68 13.30 -22.09
N PHE A 414 -5.61 13.00 -22.99
CA PHE A 414 -5.30 12.64 -24.37
C PHE A 414 -5.28 13.87 -25.28
N LYS A 415 -4.36 13.83 -26.24
CA LYS A 415 -4.18 14.91 -27.23
C LYS A 415 -5.46 15.22 -28.02
N PRO A 416 -6.25 14.24 -28.51
CA PRO A 416 -7.46 14.51 -29.28
C PRO A 416 -8.49 15.40 -28.56
N ALA A 417 -8.73 15.16 -27.27
CA ALA A 417 -9.64 15.99 -26.47
C ALA A 417 -9.13 17.43 -26.34
N ARG A 418 -7.82 17.61 -26.11
CA ARG A 418 -7.21 18.95 -26.03
C ARG A 418 -7.33 19.71 -27.34
N ASP A 419 -7.06 19.03 -28.45
CA ASP A 419 -7.12 19.66 -29.78
C ASP A 419 -8.56 20.06 -30.12
N ARG A 420 -9.56 19.23 -29.74
CA ARG A 420 -10.99 19.55 -29.86
C ARG A 420 -11.37 20.80 -29.07
N LEU A 421 -10.96 20.89 -27.80
CA LEU A 421 -11.29 22.04 -26.96
C LEU A 421 -10.62 23.32 -27.46
N LYS A 422 -9.34 23.25 -27.86
CA LYS A 422 -8.60 24.39 -28.43
C LYS A 422 -9.25 24.93 -29.71
N SER A 423 -9.78 24.05 -30.55
CA SER A 423 -10.39 24.45 -31.83
C SER A 423 -11.73 25.17 -31.63
N ASN A 424 -12.43 24.87 -30.53
CA ASN A 424 -13.79 25.36 -30.29
C ASN A 424 -13.87 26.49 -29.25
N VAL A 425 -12.78 26.80 -28.54
CA VAL A 425 -12.75 27.77 -27.45
C VAL A 425 -11.61 28.77 -27.66
N PRO A 426 -11.90 30.09 -27.73
CA PRO A 426 -10.87 31.11 -27.83
C PRO A 426 -9.87 31.04 -26.66
N GLU A 427 -8.60 31.32 -26.93
CA GLU A 427 -7.52 31.27 -25.93
C GLU A 427 -7.82 32.16 -24.70
N GLN A 428 -8.38 33.35 -24.93
CA GLN A 428 -8.73 34.29 -23.87
C GLN A 428 -9.74 33.68 -22.89
N LYS A 429 -10.75 32.96 -23.41
CA LYS A 429 -11.73 32.25 -22.60
C LYS A 429 -11.08 31.10 -21.83
N LEU A 430 -10.14 30.36 -22.42
CA LEU A 430 -9.39 29.32 -21.70
C LEU A 430 -8.58 29.88 -20.53
N LYS A 431 -7.98 31.07 -20.68
CA LYS A 431 -7.28 31.78 -19.59
C LYS A 431 -8.24 32.19 -18.48
N GLU A 432 -9.40 32.72 -18.81
CA GLU A 432 -10.45 33.08 -17.84
C GLU A 432 -10.91 31.85 -17.03
N LEU A 433 -11.18 30.72 -17.71
CA LEU A 433 -11.56 29.47 -17.05
C LEU A 433 -10.49 28.99 -16.06
N LEU A 434 -9.22 29.12 -16.42
CA LEU A 434 -8.10 28.71 -15.56
C LEU A 434 -7.93 29.64 -14.33
N GLN A 435 -8.15 30.95 -14.50
CA GLN A 435 -8.08 31.93 -13.41
C GLN A 435 -9.25 31.81 -12.41
N LEU A 436 -10.43 31.40 -12.88
CA LEU A 436 -11.60 31.14 -12.02
C LEU A 436 -11.35 29.97 -11.04
N LEU A 437 -10.57 28.98 -11.45
CA LEU A 437 -10.33 27.75 -10.70
C LEU A 437 -9.12 27.83 -9.76
N TYR A 438 -8.09 28.55 -10.17
CA TYR A 438 -6.90 28.79 -9.35
C TYR A 438 -6.83 30.28 -9.00
N LYS A 439 -7.39 30.64 -7.84
CA LYS A 439 -7.27 32.04 -7.31
C LYS A 439 -5.81 32.48 -7.20
N ASP A 440 -4.93 31.52 -6.92
CA ASP A 440 -3.47 31.65 -6.98
C ASP A 440 -2.94 30.86 -8.18
N ALA A 441 -3.32 31.23 -9.41
CA ALA A 441 -2.82 30.57 -10.62
C ALA A 441 -1.29 30.68 -10.66
N GLU A 442 -0.59 29.69 -10.08
CA GLU A 442 0.86 29.61 -10.12
C GLU A 442 1.28 29.75 -11.59
N ALA A 443 2.25 30.60 -11.87
CA ALA A 443 2.67 30.96 -13.23
C ALA A 443 2.99 29.74 -14.13
N GLN A 444 3.20 28.56 -13.54
CA GLN A 444 3.37 27.27 -14.21
C GLN A 444 2.10 26.75 -14.90
N TYR A 445 0.89 26.96 -14.33
CA TYR A 445 -0.37 26.51 -14.93
C TYR A 445 -0.76 27.37 -16.15
N LEU A 446 -0.43 28.66 -16.14
CA LEU A 446 -0.65 29.57 -17.27
C LEU A 446 0.21 29.23 -18.50
N ARG A 447 1.33 28.50 -18.33
CA ARG A 447 2.19 28.03 -19.45
C ARG A 447 1.51 26.94 -20.28
N HIS A 448 0.54 26.24 -19.72
CA HIS A 448 -0.26 25.23 -20.42
C HIS A 448 -1.75 25.57 -20.28
N LEU A 449 -2.29 26.25 -21.29
CA LEU A 449 -3.70 26.68 -21.38
C LEU A 449 -4.74 25.60 -21.05
N LEU A 450 -4.38 24.32 -21.21
CA LEU A 450 -5.22 23.18 -20.85
C LEU A 450 -4.46 22.21 -19.94
N PRO A 451 -4.92 21.98 -18.70
CA PRO A 451 -4.34 20.97 -17.82
C PRO A 451 -4.65 19.56 -18.34
N GLN A 452 -3.69 18.64 -18.24
CA GLN A 452 -3.88 17.23 -18.62
C GLN A 452 -4.55 16.41 -17.50
N CYS A 453 -4.34 16.84 -16.25
CA CYS A 453 -4.76 16.20 -15.02
C CYS A 453 -4.73 17.24 -13.89
N TRP A 454 -5.23 16.89 -12.71
CA TRP A 454 -5.20 17.75 -11.53
C TRP A 454 -4.95 16.93 -10.25
N GLU A 455 -4.39 17.54 -9.22
CA GLU A 455 -4.16 16.88 -7.92
C GLU A 455 -5.38 17.12 -7.00
N PRO A 456 -6.07 16.06 -6.53
CA PRO A 456 -7.29 16.19 -5.72
C PRO A 456 -7.06 16.32 -4.20
N ASP A 457 -5.82 16.50 -3.76
CA ASP A 457 -5.43 16.53 -2.34
C ASP A 457 -6.13 17.67 -1.57
N ASN A 458 -6.13 18.88 -2.12
CA ASN A 458 -6.82 20.03 -1.52
C ASN A 458 -8.34 19.80 -1.45
N PHE A 459 -8.93 19.27 -2.52
CA PHE A 459 -10.36 18.95 -2.54
C PHE A 459 -10.73 17.88 -1.51
N PHE A 460 -9.92 16.83 -1.39
CA PHE A 460 -10.16 15.69 -0.50
C PHE A 460 -9.82 15.98 0.98
N SER A 461 -9.06 17.04 1.26
CA SER A 461 -8.76 17.50 2.61
C SER A 461 -10.04 17.89 3.39
N LEU A 462 -11.08 18.32 2.68
CA LEU A 462 -12.37 18.72 3.26
C LEU A 462 -13.21 17.49 3.61
N GLY A 463 -13.65 17.37 4.87
CA GLY A 463 -14.43 16.23 5.37
C GLY A 463 -15.65 15.88 4.52
N ALA A 464 -16.36 16.89 4.01
CA ALA A 464 -17.53 16.73 3.14
C ALA A 464 -17.23 16.03 1.80
N ASN A 465 -15.98 16.05 1.34
CA ASN A 465 -15.54 15.52 0.06
C ASN A 465 -14.90 14.13 0.17
N GLN A 466 -14.79 13.56 1.38
CA GLN A 466 -14.09 12.29 1.60
C GLN A 466 -14.91 11.04 1.23
N ASN A 467 -16.21 11.20 0.96
CA ASN A 467 -17.14 10.11 0.66
C ASN A 467 -17.34 9.88 -0.85
N LEU A 468 -16.28 9.94 -1.67
CA LEU A 468 -16.35 9.84 -3.15
C LEU A 468 -16.85 8.49 -3.66
N TRP A 469 -16.78 7.45 -2.83
CA TRP A 469 -17.08 6.07 -3.20
C TRP A 469 -18.48 5.61 -2.77
N ASN A 470 -19.26 6.46 -2.10
CA ASN A 470 -20.61 6.15 -1.65
C ASN A 470 -21.66 6.51 -2.73
N ASN A 471 -22.77 5.75 -2.78
CA ASN A 471 -24.03 5.98 -3.51
C ASN A 471 -23.92 6.89 -4.75
N ALA A 472 -23.88 6.27 -5.93
CA ALA A 472 -23.75 6.99 -7.19
C ALA A 472 -24.89 6.72 -8.16
N HIS A 473 -25.35 7.78 -8.82
CA HIS A 473 -26.14 7.66 -10.05
C HIS A 473 -25.20 7.72 -11.26
N LEU A 474 -25.36 6.79 -12.20
CA LEU A 474 -24.58 6.77 -13.44
C LEU A 474 -25.12 7.85 -14.39
N ARG A 475 -24.23 8.73 -14.88
CA ARG A 475 -24.50 9.59 -16.03
C ARG A 475 -23.70 9.08 -17.23
N LEU A 476 -24.35 9.08 -18.38
CA LEU A 476 -23.68 8.86 -19.66
C LEU A 476 -22.90 10.13 -20.01
N ASN A 477 -21.67 9.94 -20.47
CA ASN A 477 -20.80 10.96 -21.06
C ASN A 477 -20.15 10.39 -22.32
#